data_AF-A0A8S3E9L9-F1
#
_entry.id   AF-A0A8S3E9L9-F1
#
_cell.length_a   1.000
_cell.length_b   1.000
_cell.length_c   1.000
_cell.angle_alpha   90.00
_cell.angle_beta   90.00
_cell.angle_gamma   90.00
#
_symmetry.space_group_name_H-M   'P 1'
#
loop_
_entity.id
_entity.type
_entity.pdbx_description
1 polymer ?
#
loop_
_entity_poly.entity_id
_entity_poly.type
_entity_poly.pdbx_seq_one_letter_code
_entity_poly.pdbx_strand_id
1 'polypeptide(L)'
;EEGSGSDVSDVDENGQRVMRKRPLRVRLERKEEIEREIEIERRKLQDDTEKSQKERDKIARALLEKQEELHAMKEQDDLQQKLRQLERKLIVGGENLLDKAQNQAKLLEESEQELQTRVQNEEQLRQQLIQKEAETLDVRVKYATLKEEAEDLTRKLKIFGKKYQESKRELMDLENENLQQRTELIEANTQAFRELQKQEFIIGSYIPEEYLKLIQQNAVWNEQFGEWSLKSIAYTGNNIKNKEKLKQDQVFDFKR
;
A
#
# COMPACT_ATOMS: atom_id res chain seq x y z
N GLU A 1 -52.70 -7.52 -99.05
CA GLU A 1 -54.05 -7.53 -99.66
C GLU A 1 -54.81 -6.28 -99.22
N GLU A 2 -55.56 -5.64 -100.11
CA GLU A 2 -56.93 -5.24 -99.78
C GLU A 2 -57.83 -6.20 -100.56
N GLY A 3 -58.94 -6.66 -99.97
CA GLY A 3 -59.77 -7.67 -100.62
C GLY A 3 -60.73 -8.42 -99.72
N SER A 4 -61.85 -7.78 -99.37
CA SER A 4 -63.08 -8.49 -98.98
C SER A 4 -64.31 -7.63 -99.29
N GLY A 5 -64.52 -7.34 -100.57
CA GLY A 5 -65.77 -6.76 -101.07
C GLY A 5 -66.70 -7.85 -101.60
N SER A 6 -67.87 -7.97 -100.99
CA SER A 6 -69.10 -8.50 -101.59
C SER A 6 -69.95 -7.29 -102.07
N ASP A 7 -70.86 -7.34 -103.04
CA ASP A 7 -71.48 -8.44 -103.81
C ASP A 7 -72.04 -7.83 -105.15
N VAL A 8 -72.75 -8.45 -106.11
CA VAL A 8 -73.47 -9.74 -106.27
C VAL A 8 -73.40 -10.15 -107.76
N SER A 9 -73.45 -11.44 -108.12
CA SER A 9 -74.24 -11.88 -109.30
C SER A 9 -74.56 -13.39 -109.30
N ASP A 10 -75.83 -13.73 -109.51
CA ASP A 10 -76.33 -15.09 -109.74
C ASP A 10 -76.06 -15.59 -111.18
N VAL A 11 -76.30 -16.89 -111.43
CA VAL A 11 -77.35 -17.42 -112.33
C VAL A 11 -77.04 -18.86 -112.77
N ASP A 12 -78.03 -19.74 -112.64
CA ASP A 12 -78.33 -20.86 -113.56
C ASP A 12 -79.75 -21.41 -113.18
N GLU A 13 -80.55 -22.07 -114.01
CA GLU A 13 -80.35 -22.57 -115.39
C GLU A 13 -81.72 -22.57 -116.15
N ASN A 14 -82.03 -21.57 -116.99
CA ASN A 14 -83.01 -21.64 -118.12
C ASN A 14 -83.20 -20.26 -118.82
N GLY A 15 -82.34 -19.92 -119.81
CA GLY A 15 -82.36 -18.58 -120.46
C GLY A 15 -82.22 -18.52 -122.00
N GLN A 16 -81.80 -19.61 -122.65
CA GLN A 16 -81.65 -19.78 -124.11
C GLN A 16 -80.62 -18.91 -124.90
N ARG A 17 -79.87 -19.61 -125.78
CA ARG A 17 -79.47 -19.21 -127.17
C ARG A 17 -78.34 -18.14 -127.34
N VAL A 18 -77.45 -18.20 -128.35
CA VAL A 18 -77.18 -19.19 -129.44
C VAL A 18 -75.66 -19.37 -129.65
N MET A 19 -75.17 -20.57 -129.98
CA MET A 19 -73.83 -20.76 -130.54
C MET A 19 -73.68 -20.22 -131.98
N ARG A 20 -72.54 -19.56 -132.29
CA ARG A 20 -71.89 -19.64 -133.60
C ARG A 20 -70.37 -19.76 -133.47
N LYS A 21 -69.81 -20.91 -133.90
CA LYS A 21 -68.35 -21.18 -133.93
C LYS A 21 -67.71 -20.60 -135.21
N ARG A 22 -66.46 -20.15 -135.13
CA ARG A 22 -65.44 -20.14 -136.21
C ARG A 22 -64.02 -20.01 -135.57
N PRO A 23 -62.91 -20.31 -136.29
CA PRO A 23 -61.98 -21.34 -135.81
C PRO A 23 -60.62 -20.85 -135.30
N LEU A 24 -59.84 -21.80 -134.75
CA LEU A 24 -58.48 -21.62 -134.23
C LEU A 24 -57.51 -21.04 -135.28
N ARG A 25 -56.89 -19.90 -134.94
CA ARG A 25 -55.54 -19.48 -135.33
C ARG A 25 -54.95 -18.62 -134.20
N VAL A 26 -53.62 -18.63 -134.06
CA VAL A 26 -52.81 -17.83 -133.10
C VAL A 26 -53.21 -18.00 -131.62
N ARG A 27 -52.62 -19.00 -130.93
CA ARG A 27 -52.76 -19.14 -129.46
C ARG A 27 -51.58 -19.78 -128.71
N LEU A 28 -50.38 -19.83 -129.31
CA LEU A 28 -49.20 -20.44 -128.68
C LEU A 28 -48.11 -19.40 -128.32
N GLU A 29 -47.79 -18.48 -129.23
CA GLU A 29 -46.70 -17.50 -129.07
C GLU A 29 -46.91 -16.51 -127.91
N ARG A 30 -48.16 -16.23 -127.52
CA ARG A 30 -48.49 -15.28 -126.43
C ARG A 30 -48.18 -15.77 -125.01
N LYS A 31 -47.68 -17.00 -124.82
CA LYS A 31 -47.47 -17.57 -123.48
C LYS A 31 -46.09 -17.24 -122.92
N GLU A 32 -45.05 -17.40 -123.73
CA GLU A 32 -43.63 -17.24 -123.35
C GLU A 32 -43.19 -15.77 -123.18
N GLU A 33 -44.00 -14.83 -123.65
CA GLU A 33 -43.75 -13.38 -123.53
C GLU A 33 -44.27 -12.89 -122.16
N ILE A 34 -45.50 -13.28 -121.80
CA ILE A 34 -46.13 -13.00 -120.50
C ILE A 34 -45.32 -13.62 -119.34
N GLU A 35 -44.85 -14.87 -119.49
CA GLU A 35 -44.05 -15.55 -118.46
C GLU A 35 -42.70 -14.84 -118.19
N ARG A 36 -42.11 -14.17 -119.18
CA ARG A 36 -40.88 -13.36 -118.99
C ARG A 36 -41.14 -12.01 -118.35
N GLU A 37 -42.25 -11.35 -118.71
CA GLU A 37 -42.58 -10.02 -118.17
C GLU A 37 -42.94 -10.11 -116.67
N ILE A 38 -43.66 -11.16 -116.25
CA ILE A 38 -43.95 -11.47 -114.85
C ILE A 38 -42.68 -11.73 -114.03
N GLU A 39 -41.69 -12.46 -114.56
CA GLU A 39 -40.43 -12.74 -113.82
C GLU A 39 -39.61 -11.45 -113.58
N ILE A 40 -39.65 -10.50 -114.53
CA ILE A 40 -38.99 -9.19 -114.41
C ILE A 40 -39.71 -8.31 -113.38
N GLU A 41 -41.04 -8.29 -113.39
CA GLU A 41 -41.84 -7.52 -112.42
C GLU A 41 -41.69 -8.09 -111.00
N ARG A 42 -41.71 -9.42 -110.87
CA ARG A 42 -41.47 -10.13 -109.61
C ARG A 42 -40.10 -9.83 -109.02
N ARG A 43 -39.04 -9.78 -109.83
CA ARG A 43 -37.69 -9.38 -109.37
C ARG A 43 -37.64 -7.93 -108.90
N LYS A 44 -38.29 -6.98 -109.58
CA LYS A 44 -38.35 -5.58 -109.13
C LYS A 44 -39.07 -5.44 -107.78
N LEU A 45 -40.20 -6.15 -107.61
CA LEU A 45 -40.92 -6.21 -106.33
C LEU A 45 -40.09 -6.85 -105.20
N GLN A 46 -39.28 -7.88 -105.50
CA GLN A 46 -38.34 -8.46 -104.54
C GLN A 46 -37.19 -7.49 -104.19
N ASP A 47 -36.56 -6.86 -105.19
CA ASP A 47 -35.51 -5.86 -104.96
C ASP A 47 -36.00 -4.66 -104.14
N ASP A 48 -37.21 -4.15 -104.40
CA ASP A 48 -37.75 -2.98 -103.69
C ASP A 48 -38.31 -3.34 -102.30
N THR A 49 -38.82 -4.56 -102.10
CA THR A 49 -39.11 -5.05 -100.74
C THR A 49 -37.84 -5.32 -99.95
N GLU A 50 -36.78 -5.88 -100.54
CA GLU A 50 -35.47 -6.01 -99.89
C GLU A 50 -34.85 -4.64 -99.54
N LYS A 51 -34.94 -3.63 -100.42
CA LYS A 51 -34.49 -2.26 -100.11
C LYS A 51 -35.30 -1.66 -98.97
N SER A 52 -36.63 -1.81 -98.99
CA SER A 52 -37.52 -1.33 -97.93
C SER A 52 -37.23 -2.01 -96.58
N GLN A 53 -36.97 -3.31 -96.59
CA GLN A 53 -36.52 -4.07 -95.41
C GLN A 53 -35.15 -3.60 -94.93
N LYS A 54 -34.14 -3.48 -95.80
CA LYS A 54 -32.78 -3.04 -95.43
C LYS A 54 -32.75 -1.63 -94.86
N GLU A 55 -33.57 -0.70 -95.33
CA GLU A 55 -33.72 0.63 -94.70
C GLU A 55 -34.47 0.56 -93.36
N ARG A 56 -35.52 -0.26 -93.24
CA ARG A 56 -36.19 -0.51 -91.95
C ARG A 56 -35.24 -1.14 -90.92
N ASP A 57 -34.39 -2.08 -91.33
CA ASP A 57 -33.42 -2.77 -90.47
C ASP A 57 -32.24 -1.88 -90.08
N LYS A 58 -31.88 -0.88 -90.90
CA LYS A 58 -30.95 0.20 -90.52
C LYS A 58 -31.58 1.11 -89.48
N ILE A 59 -32.82 1.56 -89.72
CA ILE A 59 -33.55 2.44 -88.80
C ILE A 59 -33.79 1.73 -87.46
N ALA A 60 -34.13 0.44 -87.47
CA ALA A 60 -34.31 -0.38 -86.28
C ALA A 60 -32.99 -0.55 -85.50
N ARG A 61 -31.86 -0.81 -86.18
CA ARG A 61 -30.54 -0.88 -85.52
C ARG A 61 -30.10 0.47 -84.95
N ALA A 62 -30.24 1.56 -85.70
CA ALA A 62 -29.91 2.90 -85.21
C ALA A 62 -30.84 3.39 -84.08
N LEU A 63 -32.06 2.83 -83.97
CA LEU A 63 -32.92 3.00 -82.80
C LEU A 63 -32.45 2.15 -81.62
N LEU A 64 -32.07 0.89 -81.85
CA LEU A 64 -31.58 -0.02 -80.82
C LEU A 64 -30.27 0.48 -80.20
N GLU A 65 -29.29 0.84 -81.03
CA GLU A 65 -28.01 1.41 -80.62
C GLU A 65 -28.22 2.68 -79.76
N LYS A 66 -29.09 3.60 -80.21
CA LYS A 66 -29.45 4.79 -79.42
C LYS A 66 -30.22 4.46 -78.14
N GLN A 67 -31.03 3.40 -78.13
CA GLN A 67 -31.73 2.95 -76.94
C GLN A 67 -30.76 2.34 -75.92
N GLU A 68 -29.76 1.59 -76.38
CA GLU A 68 -28.66 1.06 -75.55
C GLU A 68 -27.75 2.18 -75.04
N GLU A 69 -27.35 3.15 -75.87
CA GLU A 69 -26.64 4.36 -75.45
C GLU A 69 -27.42 5.14 -74.37
N LEU A 70 -28.73 5.33 -74.57
CA LEU A 70 -29.61 5.98 -73.59
C LEU A 70 -29.82 5.14 -72.33
N HIS A 71 -29.71 3.80 -72.38
CA HIS A 71 -29.72 2.95 -71.19
C HIS A 71 -28.38 3.04 -70.44
N ALA A 72 -27.25 2.97 -71.13
CA ALA A 72 -25.92 3.15 -70.54
C ALA A 72 -25.75 4.55 -69.91
N MET A 73 -26.26 5.61 -70.56
CA MET A 73 -26.29 6.95 -69.95
C MET A 73 -27.18 6.99 -68.71
N LYS A 74 -28.39 6.41 -68.74
CA LYS A 74 -29.26 6.33 -67.55
C LYS A 74 -28.59 5.57 -66.42
N GLU A 75 -27.93 4.45 -66.68
CA GLU A 75 -27.22 3.67 -65.67
C GLU A 75 -26.02 4.43 -65.09
N GLN A 76 -25.26 5.16 -65.92
CA GLN A 76 -24.21 6.06 -65.44
C GLN A 76 -24.77 7.22 -64.61
N ASP A 77 -25.86 7.86 -65.03
CA ASP A 77 -26.52 8.92 -64.26
C ASP A 77 -27.10 8.38 -62.95
N ASP A 78 -27.71 7.20 -62.95
CA ASP A 78 -28.20 6.49 -61.77
C ASP A 78 -27.08 6.17 -60.79
N LEU A 79 -25.94 5.68 -61.29
CA LEU A 79 -24.75 5.39 -60.48
C LEU A 79 -24.14 6.69 -59.94
N GLN A 80 -24.00 7.74 -60.74
CA GLN A 80 -23.57 9.05 -60.26
C GLN A 80 -24.58 9.67 -59.30
N GLN A 81 -25.88 9.43 -59.44
CA GLN A 81 -26.90 9.87 -58.47
C GLN A 81 -26.78 9.09 -57.17
N LYS A 82 -26.58 7.76 -57.21
CA LYS A 82 -26.32 6.93 -56.01
C LYS A 82 -25.03 7.36 -55.32
N LEU A 83 -23.96 7.65 -56.07
CA LEU A 83 -22.68 8.13 -55.54
C LEU A 83 -22.82 9.53 -54.92
N ARG A 84 -23.44 10.49 -55.64
CA ARG A 84 -23.77 11.82 -55.11
C ARG A 84 -24.74 11.79 -53.92
N GLN A 85 -25.61 10.78 -53.83
CA GLN A 85 -26.45 10.55 -52.64
C GLN A 85 -25.65 9.99 -51.46
N LEU A 86 -24.65 9.15 -51.69
CA LEU A 86 -23.75 8.65 -50.63
C LEU A 86 -22.82 9.76 -50.14
N GLU A 87 -22.23 10.56 -51.04
CA GLU A 87 -21.46 11.77 -50.70
C GLU A 87 -22.32 12.75 -49.89
N ARG A 88 -23.55 13.05 -50.35
CA ARG A 88 -24.47 13.91 -49.60
C ARG A 88 -24.95 13.30 -48.28
N LYS A 89 -25.01 11.97 -48.13
CA LYS A 89 -25.26 11.32 -46.83
C LYS A 89 -24.04 11.39 -45.90
N LEU A 90 -22.82 11.41 -46.44
CA LEU A 90 -21.58 11.54 -45.67
C LEU A 90 -21.29 12.99 -45.23
N ILE A 91 -21.72 13.98 -46.03
CA ILE A 91 -21.38 15.41 -45.89
C ILE A 91 -22.57 16.27 -45.42
N VAL A 92 -23.81 15.86 -45.74
CA VAL A 92 -25.05 16.61 -45.44
C VAL A 92 -26.05 15.76 -44.64
N GLY A 93 -25.72 14.48 -44.37
CA GLY A 93 -26.52 13.54 -43.59
C GLY A 93 -26.42 13.77 -42.08
N GLY A 94 -26.68 14.99 -41.63
CA GLY A 94 -26.77 15.37 -40.21
C GLY A 94 -25.42 15.62 -39.53
N GLU A 95 -24.45 14.70 -39.66
CA GLU A 95 -23.21 14.74 -38.88
C GLU A 95 -22.01 14.26 -39.71
N ASN A 96 -20.94 15.04 -39.80
CA ASN A 96 -19.71 14.65 -40.50
C ASN A 96 -19.03 13.47 -39.78
N LEU A 97 -19.07 12.27 -40.37
CA LEU A 97 -18.46 11.07 -39.76
C LEU A 97 -16.94 11.22 -39.57
N LEU A 98 -16.26 11.93 -40.47
CA LEU A 98 -14.81 12.17 -40.38
C LEU A 98 -14.47 13.06 -39.18
N ASP A 99 -15.14 14.21 -39.06
CA ASP A 99 -14.98 15.12 -37.92
C ASP A 99 -15.37 14.44 -36.61
N LYS A 100 -16.41 13.59 -36.61
CA LYS A 100 -16.77 12.77 -35.45
C LYS A 100 -15.66 11.81 -35.04
N ALA A 101 -15.08 11.06 -35.98
CA ALA A 101 -13.97 10.16 -35.68
C ALA A 101 -12.73 10.93 -35.18
N GLN A 102 -12.44 12.10 -35.77
CA GLN A 102 -11.31 12.95 -35.37
C GLN A 102 -11.53 13.61 -33.99
N ASN A 103 -12.76 14.01 -33.66
CA ASN A 103 -13.12 14.52 -32.34
C ASN A 103 -13.16 13.41 -31.28
N GLN A 104 -13.59 12.19 -31.63
CA GLN A 104 -13.50 11.02 -30.75
C GLN A 104 -12.06 10.62 -30.48
N ALA A 105 -11.18 10.67 -31.49
CA ALA A 105 -9.75 10.42 -31.32
C ALA A 105 -9.11 11.45 -30.36
N LYS A 106 -9.41 12.75 -30.52
CA LYS A 106 -8.98 13.79 -29.57
C LYS A 106 -9.52 13.57 -28.15
N LEU A 107 -10.80 13.26 -28.00
CA LEU A 107 -11.41 13.03 -26.69
C LEU A 107 -10.79 11.81 -25.99
N LEU A 108 -10.42 10.78 -26.76
CA LEU A 108 -9.68 9.62 -26.26
C LEU A 108 -8.26 10.02 -25.81
N GLU A 109 -7.52 10.77 -26.65
CA GLU A 109 -6.18 11.27 -26.33
C GLU A 109 -6.18 12.17 -25.08
N GLU A 110 -7.13 13.10 -24.96
CA GLU A 110 -7.36 13.95 -23.78
C GLU A 110 -7.66 13.09 -22.53
N SER A 111 -8.52 12.07 -22.66
CA SER A 111 -8.85 11.15 -21.55
C SER A 111 -7.68 10.24 -21.15
N GLU A 112 -6.81 9.86 -22.10
CA GLU A 112 -5.61 9.07 -21.83
C GLU A 112 -4.57 9.92 -21.09
N GLN A 113 -4.37 11.18 -21.50
CA GLN A 113 -3.52 12.14 -20.79
C GLN A 113 -4.06 12.42 -19.37
N GLU A 114 -5.38 12.53 -19.18
CA GLU A 114 -5.97 12.66 -17.85
C GLU A 114 -5.77 11.39 -17.00
N LEU A 115 -5.91 10.19 -17.59
CA LEU A 115 -5.61 8.93 -16.89
C LEU A 115 -4.14 8.81 -16.50
N GLN A 116 -3.21 9.13 -17.40
CA GLN A 116 -1.77 9.07 -17.13
C GLN A 116 -1.38 10.05 -16.01
N THR A 117 -1.90 11.29 -16.03
CA THR A 117 -1.64 12.26 -14.95
C THR A 117 -2.29 11.86 -13.63
N ARG A 118 -3.51 11.29 -13.64
CA ARG A 118 -4.13 10.71 -12.44
C ARG A 118 -3.30 9.57 -11.84
N VAL A 119 -2.79 8.64 -12.65
CA VAL A 119 -1.91 7.54 -12.20
C VAL A 119 -0.60 8.08 -11.61
N GLN A 120 0.07 9.02 -12.28
CA GLN A 120 1.29 9.64 -11.75
C GLN A 120 1.05 10.36 -10.42
N ASN A 121 -0.08 11.05 -10.27
CA ASN A 121 -0.47 11.69 -9.01
C ASN A 121 -0.77 10.67 -7.90
N GLU A 122 -1.45 9.55 -8.23
CA GLU A 122 -1.69 8.46 -7.28
C GLU A 122 -0.38 7.80 -6.82
N GLU A 123 0.55 7.53 -7.74
CA GLU A 123 1.87 7.00 -7.41
C GLU A 123 2.68 7.95 -6.53
N GLN A 124 2.68 9.25 -6.82
CA GLN A 124 3.34 10.26 -5.98
C GLN A 124 2.71 10.36 -4.58
N LEU A 125 1.37 10.39 -4.50
CA LEU A 125 0.65 10.37 -3.22
C LEU A 125 0.98 9.12 -2.41
N ARG A 126 1.00 7.95 -3.05
CA ARG A 126 1.34 6.66 -2.43
C ARG A 126 2.79 6.62 -1.94
N GLN A 127 3.74 7.16 -2.70
CA GLN A 127 5.14 7.28 -2.26
C GLN A 127 5.28 8.22 -1.06
N GLN A 128 4.59 9.37 -1.07
CA GLN A 128 4.57 10.29 0.07
C GLN A 128 3.93 9.66 1.32
N LEU A 129 2.87 8.88 1.15
CA LEU A 129 2.19 8.16 2.24
C LEU A 129 3.17 7.15 2.89
N ILE A 130 3.85 6.33 2.08
CA ILE A 130 4.87 5.37 2.56
C ILE A 130 6.03 6.08 3.27
N GLN A 131 6.49 7.24 2.77
CA GLN A 131 7.53 8.03 3.45
C GLN A 131 7.05 8.55 4.82
N LYS A 132 5.80 9.03 4.92
CA LYS A 132 5.22 9.50 6.19
C LYS A 132 4.93 8.36 7.17
N GLU A 133 4.56 7.18 6.69
CA GLU A 133 4.48 5.96 7.52
C GLU A 133 5.86 5.58 8.07
N ALA A 134 6.91 5.61 7.24
CA ALA A 134 8.28 5.35 7.69
C ALA A 134 8.80 6.39 8.71
N GLU A 135 8.56 7.69 8.49
CA GLU A 135 8.88 8.75 9.45
C GLU A 135 8.15 8.55 10.79
N THR A 136 6.84 8.26 10.77
CA THR A 136 6.07 8.06 12.00
C THR A 136 6.42 6.75 12.72
N LEU A 137 6.91 5.73 12.01
CA LEU A 137 7.48 4.52 12.60
C LEU A 137 8.80 4.83 13.32
N ASP A 138 9.74 5.50 12.66
CA ASP A 138 11.04 5.89 13.20
C ASP A 138 10.90 6.76 14.48
N VAL A 139 10.04 7.78 14.43
CA VAL A 139 9.71 8.62 15.60
C VAL A 139 9.10 7.79 16.74
N ARG A 140 8.22 6.82 16.43
CA ARG A 140 7.59 5.94 17.42
C ARG A 140 8.61 5.01 18.09
N VAL A 141 9.54 4.44 17.32
CA VAL A 141 10.62 3.59 17.85
C VAL A 141 11.54 4.41 18.75
N LYS A 142 12.01 5.58 18.29
CA LYS A 142 12.86 6.48 19.08
C LYS A 142 12.18 6.91 20.39
N TYR A 143 10.89 7.22 20.36
CA TYR A 143 10.11 7.57 21.55
C TYR A 143 9.96 6.38 22.51
N ALA A 144 9.77 5.16 22.01
CA ALA A 144 9.71 3.96 22.84
C ALA A 144 11.04 3.69 23.56
N THR A 145 12.17 3.71 22.84
CA THR A 145 13.51 3.52 23.44
C THR A 145 13.81 4.60 24.50
N LEU A 146 13.54 5.87 24.21
CA LEU A 146 13.75 6.97 25.17
C LEU A 146 12.88 6.83 26.43
N LYS A 147 11.65 6.32 26.29
CA LYS A 147 10.75 6.03 27.41
C LYS A 147 11.25 4.86 28.25
N GLU A 148 11.74 3.79 27.62
CA GLU A 148 12.34 2.64 28.30
C GLU A 148 13.59 3.06 29.09
N GLU A 149 14.50 3.84 28.49
CA GLU A 149 15.67 4.41 29.17
C GLU A 149 15.28 5.27 30.37
N ALA A 150 14.27 6.14 30.24
CA ALA A 150 13.79 6.98 31.33
C ALA A 150 13.18 6.16 32.49
N GLU A 151 12.46 5.08 32.20
CA GLU A 151 11.94 4.15 33.21
C GLU A 151 13.06 3.35 33.88
N ASP A 152 14.08 2.95 33.12
CA ASP A 152 15.23 2.19 33.61
C ASP A 152 16.14 3.05 34.51
N LEU A 153 16.39 4.31 34.13
CA LEU A 153 17.04 5.32 34.97
C LEU A 153 16.21 5.64 36.22
N THR A 154 14.88 5.75 36.10
CA THR A 154 13.98 5.94 37.25
C THR A 154 14.02 4.76 38.22
N ARG A 155 14.10 3.52 37.72
CA ARG A 155 14.30 2.32 38.55
C ARG A 155 15.66 2.34 39.25
N LYS A 156 16.75 2.66 38.53
CA LYS A 156 18.11 2.80 39.10
C LYS A 156 18.15 3.89 40.19
N LEU A 157 17.57 5.06 39.95
CA LEU A 157 17.50 6.17 40.90
C LEU A 157 16.72 5.79 42.18
N LYS A 158 15.60 5.06 42.05
CA LYS A 158 14.86 4.54 43.21
C LYS A 158 15.68 3.55 44.05
N ILE A 159 16.52 2.72 43.41
CA ILE A 159 17.42 1.78 44.12
C ILE A 159 18.54 2.53 44.84
N PHE A 160 19.22 3.47 44.17
CA PHE A 160 20.26 4.28 44.81
C PHE A 160 19.70 5.19 45.92
N GLY A 161 18.49 5.73 45.74
CA GLY A 161 17.78 6.49 46.77
C GLY A 161 17.50 5.67 48.03
N LYS A 162 17.12 4.39 47.89
CA LYS A 162 17.01 3.47 49.04
C LYS A 162 18.35 3.26 49.73
N LYS A 163 19.38 2.85 48.98
CA LYS A 163 20.74 2.62 49.51
C LYS A 163 21.31 3.85 50.24
N TYR A 164 21.08 5.04 49.71
CA TYR A 164 21.47 6.29 50.37
C TYR A 164 20.74 6.50 51.71
N GLN A 165 19.44 6.23 51.79
CA GLN A 165 18.68 6.33 53.05
C GLN A 165 19.02 5.22 54.04
N GLU A 166 19.38 4.03 53.54
CA GLU A 166 19.88 2.89 54.34
C GLU A 166 21.23 3.28 54.98
N SER A 167 22.26 3.62 54.19
CA SER A 167 23.56 4.00 54.76
C SER A 167 23.58 5.33 55.51
N LYS A 168 22.61 6.22 55.28
CA LYS A 168 22.42 7.42 56.13
C LYS A 168 21.90 7.04 57.53
N ARG A 169 21.09 5.98 57.66
CA ARG A 169 20.65 5.46 58.96
C ARG A 169 21.81 4.74 59.65
N GLU A 170 22.50 3.85 58.95
CA GLU A 170 23.70 3.17 59.45
C GLU A 170 24.72 4.15 60.04
N LEU A 171 24.97 5.28 59.35
CA LEU A 171 25.85 6.35 59.84
C LEU A 171 25.30 7.02 61.12
N MET A 172 24.01 7.38 61.15
CA MET A 172 23.37 8.00 62.31
C MET A 172 23.34 7.06 63.53
N ASP A 173 23.10 5.77 63.31
CA ASP A 173 23.08 4.75 64.36
C ASP A 173 24.48 4.54 64.94
N LEU A 174 25.52 4.51 64.10
CA LEU A 174 26.94 4.50 64.51
C LEU A 174 27.37 5.78 65.25
N GLU A 175 26.89 6.96 64.85
CA GLU A 175 27.13 8.22 65.57
C GLU A 175 26.51 8.18 66.97
N ASN A 176 25.27 7.66 67.09
CA ASN A 176 24.60 7.49 68.37
C ASN A 176 25.32 6.47 69.28
N GLU A 177 25.72 5.31 68.75
CA GLU A 177 26.48 4.30 69.48
C GLU A 177 27.82 4.88 69.96
N ASN A 178 28.55 5.60 69.11
CA ASN A 178 29.83 6.19 69.47
C ASN A 178 29.69 7.31 70.51
N LEU A 179 28.58 8.05 70.51
CA LEU A 179 28.25 9.01 71.57
C LEU A 179 27.91 8.31 72.90
N GLN A 180 27.18 7.20 72.88
CA GLN A 180 26.90 6.39 74.07
C GLN A 180 28.19 5.83 74.68
N GLN A 181 29.00 5.14 73.88
CA GLN A 181 30.31 4.61 74.31
C GLN A 181 31.23 5.69 74.88
N ARG A 182 31.27 6.89 74.28
CA ARG A 182 32.03 8.03 74.84
C ARG A 182 31.49 8.48 76.19
N THR A 183 30.18 8.60 76.34
CA THR A 183 29.55 8.97 77.62
C THR A 183 29.86 7.94 78.69
N GLU A 184 29.68 6.65 78.41
CA GLU A 184 29.99 5.54 79.33
C GLU A 184 31.47 5.55 79.77
N LEU A 185 32.41 5.75 78.83
CA LEU A 185 33.83 5.87 79.14
C LEU A 185 34.16 7.11 79.99
N ILE A 186 33.49 8.25 79.74
CA ILE A 186 33.65 9.48 80.53
C ILE A 186 33.07 9.30 81.93
N GLU A 187 31.93 8.64 82.08
CA GLU A 187 31.31 8.34 83.37
C GLU A 187 32.17 7.36 84.19
N ALA A 188 32.66 6.27 83.57
CA ALA A 188 33.57 5.33 84.20
C ALA A 188 34.89 5.97 84.63
N ASN A 189 35.48 6.84 83.79
CA ASN A 189 36.68 7.61 84.13
C ASN A 189 36.40 8.57 85.30
N THR A 190 35.27 9.28 85.27
CA THR A 190 34.84 10.19 86.33
C THR A 190 34.61 9.45 87.65
N GLN A 191 34.05 8.24 87.62
CA GLN A 191 33.88 7.39 88.80
C GLN A 191 35.23 6.93 89.36
N ALA A 192 36.13 6.43 88.51
CA ALA A 192 37.48 6.03 88.92
C ALA A 192 38.28 7.20 89.51
N PHE A 193 38.14 8.41 88.95
CA PHE A 193 38.77 9.61 89.49
C PHE A 193 38.22 10.01 90.87
N ARG A 194 36.90 9.95 91.08
CA ARG A 194 36.28 10.18 92.40
C ARG A 194 36.74 9.14 93.43
N GLU A 195 36.88 7.88 93.02
CA GLU A 195 37.41 6.84 93.91
C GLU A 195 38.89 7.09 94.25
N LEU A 196 39.72 7.41 93.26
CA LEU A 196 41.13 7.77 93.48
C LEU A 196 41.25 8.95 94.46
N GLN A 197 40.51 10.04 94.26
CA GLN A 197 40.49 11.18 95.19
C GLN A 197 40.04 10.79 96.61
N LYS A 198 39.08 9.87 96.74
CA LYS A 198 38.65 9.33 98.04
C LYS A 198 39.78 8.53 98.71
N GLN A 199 40.51 7.69 97.96
CA GLN A 199 41.65 6.95 98.51
C GLN A 199 42.78 7.90 98.90
N GLU A 200 43.13 8.89 98.06
CA GLU A 200 44.12 9.93 98.39
C GLU A 200 43.75 10.71 99.66
N PHE A 201 42.48 11.10 99.80
CA PHE A 201 41.99 11.79 101.00
C PHE A 201 42.09 10.91 102.27
N ILE A 202 41.73 9.63 102.18
CA ILE A 202 41.87 8.68 103.30
C ILE A 202 43.36 8.52 103.66
N ILE A 203 44.22 8.34 102.66
CA ILE A 203 45.67 8.19 102.85
C ILE A 203 46.25 9.44 103.53
N GLY A 204 45.98 10.64 103.01
CA GLY A 204 46.48 11.90 103.59
C GLY A 204 45.90 12.24 104.97
N SER A 205 44.70 11.74 105.30
CA SER A 205 44.07 11.96 106.62
C SER A 205 44.55 10.99 107.71
N TYR A 206 44.95 9.77 107.34
CA TYR A 206 45.19 8.68 108.31
C TYR A 206 46.58 8.04 108.26
N ILE A 207 47.43 8.36 107.26
CA ILE A 207 48.76 7.75 107.09
C ILE A 207 49.86 8.82 107.05
N PRO A 208 50.72 8.94 108.07
CA PRO A 208 51.87 9.83 108.06
C PRO A 208 52.84 9.54 106.90
N GLU A 209 53.42 10.59 106.30
CA GLU A 209 54.27 10.51 105.11
C GLU A 209 55.42 9.50 105.21
N GLU A 210 56.02 9.34 106.39
CA GLU A 210 57.16 8.43 106.60
C GLU A 210 56.75 6.97 106.36
N TYR A 211 55.59 6.57 106.89
CA TYR A 211 55.05 5.22 106.68
C TYR A 211 54.56 5.04 105.24
N LEU A 212 54.00 6.07 104.62
CA LEU A 212 53.62 6.05 103.20
C LEU A 212 54.83 5.79 102.29
N LYS A 213 55.93 6.50 102.51
CA LYS A 213 57.19 6.32 101.76
C LYS A 213 57.75 4.91 101.96
N LEU A 214 57.71 4.39 103.19
CA LEU A 214 58.12 3.02 103.51
C LEU A 214 57.23 1.96 102.82
N ILE A 215 55.91 2.17 102.75
CA ILE A 215 54.98 1.28 102.04
C ILE A 215 55.28 1.29 100.53
N GLN A 216 55.43 2.48 99.92
CA GLN A 216 55.71 2.63 98.49
C GLN A 216 57.01 1.92 98.05
N GLN A 217 58.10 2.04 98.83
CA GLN A 217 59.38 1.36 98.55
C GLN A 217 59.30 -0.18 98.63
N ASN A 218 58.31 -0.70 99.36
CA ASN A 218 58.12 -2.13 99.57
C ASN A 218 56.98 -2.73 98.72
N ALA A 219 56.21 -1.90 98.01
CA ALA A 219 55.19 -2.36 97.07
C ALA A 219 55.83 -2.90 95.78
N VAL A 220 55.25 -3.96 95.22
CA VAL A 220 55.65 -4.62 93.98
C VAL A 220 54.39 -5.04 93.23
N TRP A 221 54.21 -4.51 92.03
CA TRP A 221 53.16 -4.95 91.13
C TRP A 221 53.40 -6.39 90.67
N ASN A 222 52.38 -7.24 90.76
CA ASN A 222 52.43 -8.60 90.25
C ASN A 222 51.61 -8.72 88.95
N GLU A 223 52.32 -8.63 87.83
CA GLU A 223 51.74 -8.64 86.47
C GLU A 223 51.00 -9.93 86.11
N GLN A 224 51.25 -11.05 86.81
CA GLN A 224 50.55 -12.32 86.57
C GLN A 224 49.13 -12.35 87.17
N PHE A 225 48.86 -11.54 88.20
CA PHE A 225 47.59 -11.50 88.92
C PHE A 225 46.88 -10.14 88.83
N GLY A 226 47.58 -9.08 88.41
CA GLY A 226 47.03 -7.73 88.33
C GLY A 226 46.87 -7.05 89.71
N GLU A 227 47.74 -7.40 90.67
CA GLU A 227 47.62 -6.94 92.06
C GLU A 227 48.93 -6.32 92.61
N TRP A 228 48.78 -5.39 93.55
CA TRP A 228 49.90 -4.85 94.34
C TRP A 228 50.22 -5.77 95.52
N SER A 229 51.39 -6.39 95.48
CA SER A 229 51.95 -7.15 96.60
C SER A 229 52.91 -6.28 97.43
N LEU A 230 52.96 -6.46 98.75
CA LEU A 230 53.92 -5.77 99.63
C LEU A 230 54.96 -6.77 100.13
N LYS A 231 56.25 -6.42 100.05
CA LYS A 231 57.34 -7.23 100.59
C LYS A 231 57.11 -7.50 102.09
N SER A 232 57.38 -8.73 102.52
CA SER A 232 57.31 -9.13 103.95
C SER A 232 55.93 -8.99 104.63
N ILE A 233 54.82 -8.99 103.88
CA ILE A 233 53.42 -9.03 104.38
C ILE A 233 53.22 -9.97 105.59
N ALA A 234 53.87 -11.13 105.58
CA ALA A 234 53.74 -12.15 106.62
C ALA A 234 54.16 -11.70 108.04
N TYR A 235 54.92 -10.60 108.14
CA TYR A 235 55.49 -10.03 109.36
C TYR A 235 54.85 -8.69 109.77
N THR A 236 53.82 -8.21 109.07
CA THR A 236 53.11 -6.99 109.50
C THR A 236 52.24 -7.26 110.72
N GLY A 237 52.10 -6.27 111.60
CA GLY A 237 51.44 -6.45 112.90
C GLY A 237 50.00 -6.98 112.83
N ASN A 238 49.25 -6.64 111.78
CA ASN A 238 47.89 -7.15 111.58
C ASN A 238 47.88 -8.66 111.23
N ASN A 239 48.81 -9.10 110.40
CA ASN A 239 48.94 -10.51 110.02
C ASN A 239 49.53 -11.38 111.14
N ILE A 240 50.39 -10.81 111.99
CA ILE A 240 50.85 -11.48 113.22
C ILE A 240 49.67 -11.64 114.20
N LYS A 241 48.95 -10.56 114.52
CA LYS A 241 47.79 -10.59 115.43
C LYS A 241 46.69 -11.55 114.97
N ASN A 242 46.42 -11.64 113.66
CA ASN A 242 45.45 -12.60 113.13
C ASN A 242 45.94 -14.06 113.28
N LYS A 243 47.24 -14.34 113.08
CA LYS A 243 47.82 -15.67 113.37
C LYS A 243 47.77 -16.01 114.86
N GLU A 244 47.92 -15.02 115.75
CA GLU A 244 47.80 -15.21 117.19
C GLU A 244 46.35 -15.48 117.62
N LYS A 245 45.37 -14.77 117.05
CA LYS A 245 43.94 -15.07 117.24
C LYS A 245 43.58 -16.48 116.77
N LEU A 246 43.91 -16.85 115.53
CA LEU A 246 43.65 -18.21 115.04
C LEU A 246 44.27 -19.30 115.93
N LYS A 247 45.46 -19.06 116.51
CA LYS A 247 46.07 -19.96 117.49
C LYS A 247 45.33 -20.00 118.83
N GLN A 248 44.81 -18.87 119.31
CA GLN A 248 43.97 -18.82 120.52
C GLN A 248 42.65 -19.57 120.29
N ASP A 249 41.97 -19.30 119.17
CA ASP A 249 40.70 -19.94 118.80
C ASP A 249 40.87 -21.47 118.67
N GLN A 250 41.92 -21.93 117.99
CA GLN A 250 42.28 -23.36 117.92
C GLN A 250 42.58 -23.98 119.29
N VAL A 251 43.21 -23.23 120.21
CA VAL A 251 43.48 -23.69 121.59
C VAL A 251 42.21 -23.67 122.47
N PHE A 252 41.18 -22.92 122.10
CA PHE A 252 39.85 -23.00 122.72
C PHE A 252 39.04 -24.20 122.21
N ASP A 253 39.05 -24.47 120.91
CA ASP A 253 38.38 -25.66 120.34
C ASP A 253 39.01 -26.97 120.85
N PHE A 254 40.33 -27.04 121.02
CA PHE A 254 41.02 -28.17 121.66
C PHE A 254 40.79 -28.29 123.19
N LYS A 255 39.91 -27.48 123.78
CA LYS A 255 39.59 -27.47 125.22
C LYS A 255 38.09 -27.61 125.53
N ARG A 256 37.30 -28.08 124.57
CA ARG A 256 35.89 -28.48 124.73
C ARG A 256 35.72 -29.99 124.67
#